data_AF-A0A7K1C2Z9-F1
#
_entry.id   AF-A0A7K1C2Z9-F1
#
_cell.length_a   1.000
_cell.length_b   1.000
_cell.length_c   1.000
_cell.angle_alpha   90.00
_cell.angle_beta   90.00
_cell.angle_gamma   90.00
#
_symmetry.space_group_name_H-M   'P 1'
#
loop_
_entity.id
_entity.type
_entity.pdbx_description
1 polymer ?
#
loop_
_entity_poly.entity_id
_entity_poly.type
_entity_poly.pdbx_seq_one_letter_code
_entity_poly.pdbx_strand_id
1 'polypeptide(L)'
;MTDDTKIYVANAPVSYGAFEVTVGKDPNIPDGVALLDAVASAGYAGIDLGPAGYLGTGAELARRLDERGLGLSGAYIEFSYHDPGSVDTTMAELDAMLDTFDAVSSTGSAP
;
A
#
# COMPACT_ATOMS: atom_id res chain seq x y z
N MET A 1 27.83 6.01 -11.55
CA MET A 1 27.71 4.73 -10.82
C MET A 1 26.47 4.84 -9.98
N THR A 2 25.39 4.20 -10.39
CA THR A 2 24.26 3.95 -9.48
C THR A 2 24.77 2.99 -8.41
N ASP A 3 24.51 3.31 -7.16
CA ASP A 3 24.86 2.44 -6.04
C ASP A 3 23.84 1.30 -6.00
N ASP A 4 24.09 0.24 -6.77
CA ASP A 4 23.25 -0.96 -6.90
C ASP A 4 23.17 -1.79 -5.58
N THR A 5 23.66 -1.24 -4.46
CA THR A 5 23.69 -1.86 -3.12
C THR A 5 22.64 -1.30 -2.16
N LYS A 6 21.79 -0.38 -2.61
CA LYS A 6 20.89 0.36 -1.71
C LYS A 6 19.65 -0.49 -1.36
N ILE A 7 19.48 -0.78 -0.06
CA ILE A 7 18.31 -1.46 0.49
C ILE A 7 17.32 -0.41 0.98
N TYR A 8 16.07 -0.50 0.52
CA TYR A 8 14.96 0.31 1.02
C TYR A 8 14.13 -0.51 2.01
N VAL A 9 13.75 0.13 3.12
CA VAL A 9 12.92 -0.49 4.15
C VAL A 9 11.57 0.18 4.14
N ALA A 10 10.52 -0.63 4.00
CA ALA A 10 9.13 -0.19 4.03
C ALA A 10 8.40 -0.70 5.29
N ASN A 11 7.32 -0.03 5.66
CA ASN A 11 6.41 -0.47 6.72
C ASN A 11 5.12 -1.07 6.13
N ALA A 12 4.30 -1.72 6.93
CA ALA A 12 2.97 -2.19 6.53
C ALA A 12 1.89 -1.68 7.51
N PRO A 13 0.71 -1.25 7.02
CA PRO A 13 -0.37 -0.74 7.87
C PRO A 13 -0.78 -1.68 9.02
N VAL A 14 -0.63 -3.00 8.84
CA VAL A 14 -0.91 -4.01 9.87
C VAL A 14 -0.10 -3.80 11.16
N SER A 15 1.10 -3.18 11.10
CA SER A 15 1.90 -2.85 12.28
C SER A 15 1.21 -1.84 13.22
N TYR A 16 0.26 -1.06 12.68
CA TYR A 16 -0.58 -0.12 13.41
C TYR A 16 -1.99 -0.67 13.67
N GLY A 17 -2.20 -1.96 13.41
CA GLY A 17 -3.50 -2.61 13.52
C GLY A 17 -4.46 -2.28 12.38
N ALA A 18 -4.02 -1.63 11.29
CA ALA A 18 -4.87 -1.28 10.15
C ALA A 18 -4.92 -2.42 9.13
N PHE A 19 -6.02 -3.18 9.11
CA PHE A 19 -6.31 -4.25 8.16
C PHE A 19 -7.83 -4.42 7.98
N GLU A 20 -8.28 -5.35 7.13
CA GLU A 20 -9.64 -5.44 6.58
C GLU A 20 -10.75 -5.48 7.64
N VAL A 21 -10.46 -6.04 8.81
CA VAL A 21 -11.45 -6.22 9.87
C VAL A 21 -11.46 -5.09 10.90
N THR A 22 -10.49 -4.17 10.88
CA THR A 22 -10.34 -3.10 11.88
C THR A 22 -10.57 -1.72 11.30
N VAL A 23 -10.12 -1.46 10.06
CA VAL A 23 -10.31 -0.18 9.38
C VAL A 23 -11.81 0.15 9.27
N GLY A 24 -12.18 1.36 9.69
CA GLY A 24 -13.58 1.84 9.68
C GLY A 24 -14.48 1.24 10.77
N LYS A 25 -13.94 0.36 11.63
CA LYS A 25 -14.69 -0.33 12.70
C LYS A 25 -14.14 -0.02 14.09
N ASP A 26 -12.83 -0.10 14.27
CA ASP A 26 -12.18 0.24 15.53
C ASP A 26 -11.72 1.71 15.50
N PRO A 27 -12.25 2.57 16.40
CA PRO A 27 -11.92 3.99 16.43
C PRO A 27 -10.47 4.29 16.86
N ASN A 28 -9.73 3.29 17.36
CA ASN A 28 -8.33 3.45 17.76
C ASN A 28 -7.36 3.26 16.59
N ILE A 29 -7.86 2.82 15.43
CA ILE A 29 -7.03 2.68 14.23
C ILE A 29 -6.83 4.06 13.60
N PRO A 30 -5.57 4.48 13.34
CA PRO A 30 -5.32 5.74 12.68
C PRO A 30 -5.95 5.76 11.29
N ASP A 31 -6.37 6.94 10.82
CA ASP A 31 -6.70 7.09 9.41
C ASP A 31 -5.45 6.95 8.53
N GLY A 32 -5.65 6.74 7.23
CA GLY A 32 -4.54 6.52 6.31
C GLY A 32 -3.55 7.68 6.23
N VAL A 33 -3.99 8.93 6.43
CA VAL A 33 -3.09 10.09 6.39
C VAL A 33 -2.19 10.11 7.63
N ALA A 34 -2.79 9.94 8.81
CA ALA A 34 -2.06 9.87 10.07
C ALA A 34 -1.06 8.71 10.08
N LEU A 35 -1.42 7.56 9.49
CA LEU A 35 -0.50 6.43 9.36
C LEU A 35 0.66 6.74 8.42
N LEU A 36 0.41 7.33 7.25
CA LEU A 36 1.46 7.73 6.32
C LEU A 36 2.42 8.76 6.95
N ASP A 37 1.90 9.71 7.71
CA ASP A 37 2.72 10.66 8.47
C ASP A 37 3.60 9.95 9.50
N ALA A 38 3.05 8.98 10.24
CA ALA A 38 3.80 8.19 11.20
C ALA A 38 4.93 7.38 10.52
N VAL A 39 4.63 6.70 9.41
CA VAL A 39 5.60 5.92 8.64
C VAL A 39 6.73 6.79 8.10
N ALA A 40 6.41 7.95 7.51
CA ALA A 40 7.41 8.89 7.02
C ALA A 40 8.27 9.45 8.18
N SER A 41 7.64 9.85 9.29
CA SER A 41 8.35 10.38 10.46
C SER A 41 9.29 9.38 11.12
N ALA A 42 8.99 8.08 11.00
CA ALA A 42 9.82 6.99 11.48
C ALA A 42 11.01 6.67 10.55
N GLY A 43 11.12 7.32 9.39
CA GLY A 43 12.24 7.19 8.47
C GLY A 43 12.16 6.00 7.50
N TYR A 44 10.99 5.41 7.33
CA TYR A 44 10.78 4.40 6.29
C TYR A 44 10.83 5.04 4.89
N ALA A 45 11.35 4.28 3.93
CA ALA A 45 11.42 4.70 2.53
C ALA A 45 10.15 4.35 1.75
N GLY A 46 9.23 3.57 2.34
CA GLY A 46 8.00 3.17 1.68
C GLY A 46 7.00 2.50 2.60
N ILE A 47 5.89 2.08 2.01
CA ILE A 47 4.78 1.43 2.71
C ILE A 47 4.15 0.32 1.85
N ASP A 48 3.55 -0.68 2.49
CA ASP A 48 2.59 -1.61 1.88
C ASP A 48 1.20 -0.95 1.74
N LEU A 49 0.43 -1.33 0.73
CA LEU A 49 -0.87 -0.76 0.41
C LEU A 49 -1.89 -0.91 1.55
N GLY A 50 -1.84 -2.02 2.28
CA GLY A 50 -2.89 -2.39 3.23
C GLY A 50 -4.27 -2.52 2.58
N PRO A 51 -5.37 -2.33 3.34
CA PRO A 51 -6.73 -2.50 2.81
C PRO A 51 -7.02 -1.54 1.65
N ALA A 52 -7.71 -2.04 0.62
CA ALA A 52 -8.08 -1.26 -0.56
C ALA A 52 -8.78 0.06 -0.18
N GLY A 53 -8.26 1.18 -0.71
CA GLY A 53 -8.79 2.52 -0.48
C GLY A 53 -8.44 3.17 0.86
N TYR A 54 -7.84 2.45 1.81
CA TYR A 54 -7.46 2.99 3.12
C TYR A 54 -6.45 4.15 3.02
N LEU A 55 -5.42 3.99 2.19
CA LEU A 55 -4.41 5.02 1.95
C LEU A 55 -4.83 6.04 0.86
N GLY A 56 -5.93 5.79 0.16
CA GLY A 56 -6.37 6.51 -1.03
C GLY A 56 -6.40 5.60 -2.28
N THR A 57 -6.75 6.18 -3.43
CA THR A 57 -6.86 5.45 -4.70
C THR A 57 -6.29 6.27 -5.85
N GLY A 58 -5.67 5.63 -6.84
CA GLY A 58 -5.18 6.28 -8.06
C GLY A 58 -4.28 7.49 -7.78
N ALA A 59 -4.59 8.63 -8.42
CA ALA A 59 -3.81 9.87 -8.28
C ALA A 59 -3.74 10.41 -6.84
N GLU A 60 -4.76 10.17 -6.02
CA GLU A 60 -4.75 10.61 -4.62
C GLU A 60 -3.74 9.81 -3.79
N LEU A 61 -3.65 8.50 -4.02
CA LEU A 61 -2.63 7.67 -3.37
C LEU A 61 -1.23 8.12 -3.79
N ALA A 62 -1.00 8.29 -5.09
CA ALA A 62 0.29 8.73 -5.62
C ALA A 62 0.74 10.07 -5.03
N ARG A 63 -0.16 11.07 -4.99
CA ARG A 63 0.11 12.38 -4.39
C ARG A 63 0.48 12.27 -2.91
N ARG A 64 -0.26 11.48 -2.12
CA ARG A 64 -0.01 11.32 -0.67
C ARG A 64 1.35 10.70 -0.38
N LEU A 65 1.75 9.73 -1.20
CA LEU A 65 3.04 9.05 -1.12
C LEU A 65 4.19 10.00 -1.50
N ASP A 66 4.06 10.72 -2.61
CA ASP A 66 5.08 11.67 -3.10
C ASP A 66 5.32 12.82 -2.11
N GLU A 67 4.24 13.38 -1.53
CA GLU A 67 4.31 14.43 -0.50
C GLU A 67 5.14 14.02 0.74
N ARG A 68 5.32 12.71 0.96
CA ARG A 68 6.04 12.13 2.08
C ARG A 68 7.33 11.42 1.68
N GLY A 69 7.67 11.40 0.38
CA GLY A 69 8.82 10.68 -0.14
C GLY A 69 8.76 9.16 0.10
N LEU A 70 7.56 8.59 0.17
CA LEU A 70 7.34 7.16 0.39
C LEU A 70 7.11 6.45 -0.95
N GLY A 71 7.80 5.32 -1.16
CA GLY A 71 7.48 4.36 -2.21
C GLY A 71 6.34 3.42 -1.82
N LEU A 72 5.68 2.79 -2.80
CA LEU A 72 4.73 1.71 -2.59
C LEU A 72 5.43 0.37 -2.80
N SER A 73 5.59 -0.41 -1.72
CA SER A 73 6.46 -1.59 -1.69
C SER A 73 5.77 -2.92 -1.97
N GLY A 74 4.45 -2.99 -1.76
CA GLY A 74 3.72 -4.25 -1.80
C GLY A 74 2.25 -4.09 -1.44
N ALA A 75 1.51 -5.17 -1.62
CA ALA A 75 0.11 -5.31 -1.22
C ALA A 75 -0.20 -6.80 -0.99
N TYR A 76 -1.28 -7.08 -0.26
CA TYR A 76 -1.74 -8.43 0.04
C TYR A 76 -3.01 -8.77 -0.74
N ILE A 77 -3.08 -10.00 -1.26
CA ILE A 77 -4.30 -10.59 -1.82
C ILE A 77 -4.36 -12.08 -1.45
N GLU A 78 -5.55 -12.53 -1.04
CA GLU A 78 -5.79 -13.93 -0.68
C GLU A 78 -6.30 -14.71 -1.89
N PHE A 79 -5.60 -15.78 -2.29
CA PHE A 79 -6.03 -16.69 -3.34
C PHE A 79 -6.62 -17.99 -2.76
N SER A 80 -7.92 -18.20 -2.99
CA SER A 80 -8.62 -19.44 -2.59
C SER A 80 -8.50 -20.53 -3.66
N TYR A 81 -7.28 -21.06 -3.90
CA TYR A 81 -7.04 -22.09 -4.93
C TYR A 81 -7.85 -23.39 -4.76
N HIS A 82 -8.42 -23.63 -3.59
CA HIS A 82 -9.28 -24.78 -3.33
C HIS A 82 -10.71 -24.62 -3.90
N ASP A 83 -11.11 -23.40 -4.26
CA ASP A 83 -12.38 -23.08 -4.90
C ASP A 83 -12.13 -22.51 -6.32
N PRO A 84 -12.23 -23.35 -7.37
CA PRO A 84 -12.01 -22.93 -8.74
C PRO A 84 -12.91 -21.77 -9.20
N GLY A 85 -14.10 -21.62 -8.61
CA GLY A 85 -15.01 -20.52 -8.96
C GLY A 85 -14.57 -19.16 -8.41
N SER A 86 -13.74 -19.16 -7.36
CA SER A 86 -13.20 -17.93 -6.76
C SER A 86 -12.02 -17.36 -7.53
N VAL A 87 -11.26 -18.21 -8.22
CA VAL A 87 -10.00 -17.82 -8.88
C VAL A 87 -10.22 -16.73 -9.92
N ASP A 88 -11.22 -16.87 -10.79
CA ASP A 88 -11.50 -15.86 -11.83
C ASP A 88 -11.85 -14.50 -11.22
N THR A 89 -12.54 -14.49 -10.07
CA THR A 89 -12.87 -13.25 -9.34
C THR A 89 -11.61 -12.63 -8.74
N THR A 90 -10.78 -13.43 -8.06
CA THR A 90 -9.51 -12.96 -7.47
C THR A 90 -8.51 -12.48 -8.52
N MET A 91 -8.52 -13.04 -9.73
CA MET A 91 -7.69 -12.55 -10.84
C MET A 91 -8.10 -11.12 -11.26
N ALA A 92 -9.38 -10.79 -11.32
CA ALA A 92 -9.83 -9.43 -11.61
C ALA A 92 -9.47 -8.45 -10.48
N GLU A 93 -9.48 -8.91 -9.22
CA GLU A 93 -9.01 -8.12 -8.07
C GLU A 93 -7.49 -7.88 -8.13
N LEU A 94 -6.72 -8.89 -8.56
CA LEU A 94 -5.28 -8.75 -8.79
C LEU A 94 -5.00 -7.70 -9.88
N ASP A 95 -5.73 -7.72 -10.99
CA ASP A 95 -5.58 -6.72 -12.06
C ASP A 95 -5.83 -5.29 -11.52
N ALA A 96 -6.93 -5.09 -10.79
CA ALA A 96 -7.24 -3.78 -10.19
C ALA A 96 -6.19 -3.33 -9.15
N MET A 97 -5.59 -4.28 -8.43
CA MET A 97 -4.49 -4.00 -7.52
C MET A 97 -3.24 -3.57 -8.29
N LEU A 98 -2.88 -4.27 -9.37
CA LEU A 98 -1.74 -3.91 -10.23
C LEU A 98 -1.92 -2.54 -10.89
N ASP A 99 -3.14 -2.21 -11.34
CA ASP A 99 -3.47 -0.87 -11.85
C ASP A 99 -3.18 0.24 -10.81
N THR A 100 -3.31 -0.07 -9.53
CA THR A 100 -2.96 0.86 -8.43
C THR A 100 -1.45 1.10 -8.36
N PHE A 101 -0.62 0.08 -8.57
CA PHE A 101 0.84 0.23 -8.62
C PHE A 101 1.30 1.01 -9.85
N ASP A 102 0.69 0.77 -11.00
CA ASP A 102 0.97 1.50 -12.24
C ASP A 102 0.62 2.99 -12.10
N ALA A 103 -0.51 3.30 -11.45
CA ALA A 103 -0.90 4.68 -11.16
C ALA A 103 0.15 5.40 -10.30
N VAL A 104 0.71 4.75 -9.28
CA VAL A 104 1.74 5.34 -8.38
C VAL A 104 3.10 5.50 -9.08
N SER A 105 3.53 4.51 -9.86
CA SER A 105 4.83 4.54 -10.56
C SER A 105 4.92 5.64 -11.62
N SER A 106 3.79 6.03 -12.21
CA SER A 106 3.72 7.09 -13.22
C SER A 106 4.00 8.51 -12.69
N THR A 107 4.02 8.70 -11.35
CA THR A 107 3.98 10.03 -10.72
C THR A 107 5.14 10.34 -9.77
N GLY A 108 5.94 9.37 -9.33
CA GLY A 108 6.90 9.55 -8.22
C GLY A 108 8.39 9.56 -8.59
N SER A 109 9.18 10.34 -7.84
CA SER A 109 10.66 10.27 -7.77
C SER A 109 11.17 9.46 -6.55
N ALA A 110 10.24 8.96 -5.73
CA ALA A 110 10.56 8.08 -4.61
C ALA A 110 11.09 6.72 -5.12
N PRO A 111 11.94 6.04 -4.33
CA PRO A 111 12.55 4.77 -4.74
C PRO A 111 11.55 3.63 -4.94
#